data_AF-A0A376B4D2-F1
#
_entry.id   AF-A0A376B4D2-F1
#
_cell.length_a   1.000
_cell.length_b   1.000
_cell.length_c   1.000
_cell.angle_alpha   90.00
_cell.angle_beta   90.00
_cell.angle_gamma   90.00
#
_symmetry.space_group_name_H-M   'P 1'
#
loop_
_entity.id
_entity.type
_entity.pdbx_description
1 polymer ?
#
loop_
_entity_poly.entity_id
_entity_poly.type
_entity_poly.pdbx_seq_one_letter_code
_entity_poly.pdbx_strand_id
1 'polypeptide(L)'
;MAEETIKFNKYVSYLNKQLDSLLNSLQTELINKSLDDKLMQVTTSNNATLNRLEICNKYAYVLSSLLFVYMKLNNTKDLSPILKEISRVRSYMDEANKLKDLANIPKQNDEKKKSFNHSSISEQNFTKGKHTRFNQTNEEGSSLKDNILEKLHKKTVSPRNTKSLSSSTNSKKPGKVDKKRNTVKKGK
;
A
#
# COMPACT_ATOMS: atom_id res chain seq x y z
N MET A 1 -22.32 -4.42 -47.31
CA MET A 1 -22.36 -2.94 -47.27
C MET A 1 -23.56 -2.40 -46.49
N ALA A 2 -24.79 -2.35 -47.02
CA ALA A 2 -25.91 -1.69 -46.30
C ALA A 2 -26.28 -2.35 -44.95
N GLU A 3 -26.30 -3.68 -44.90
CA GLU A 3 -26.67 -4.45 -43.70
C GLU A 3 -25.62 -4.32 -42.57
N GLU A 4 -24.34 -4.30 -42.94
CA GLU A 4 -23.22 -4.12 -41.99
C GLU A 4 -23.21 -2.71 -41.39
N THR A 5 -23.50 -1.69 -42.19
CA THR A 5 -23.64 -0.31 -41.72
C THR A 5 -24.80 -0.18 -40.73
N ILE A 6 -25.94 -0.84 -41.00
CA ILE A 6 -27.08 -0.85 -40.07
C ILE A 6 -26.68 -1.51 -38.74
N LYS A 7 -25.95 -2.63 -38.78
CA LYS A 7 -25.48 -3.31 -37.58
C LYS A 7 -24.48 -2.46 -36.79
N PHE A 8 -23.53 -1.81 -37.46
CA PHE A 8 -22.57 -0.90 -36.84
C PHE A 8 -23.26 0.30 -36.17
N ASN A 9 -24.23 0.91 -36.85
CA ASN A 9 -24.99 2.04 -36.31
C ASN A 9 -25.76 1.69 -35.03
N LYS A 10 -26.20 0.43 -34.87
CA LYS A 10 -26.81 -0.03 -33.61
C LYS A 10 -25.81 0.01 -32.44
N TYR A 11 -24.56 -0.41 -32.64
CA TYR A 11 -23.53 -0.33 -31.61
C TYR A 11 -23.18 1.11 -31.26
N VAL A 12 -23.09 1.99 -32.26
CA VAL A 12 -22.83 3.43 -32.04
C VAL A 12 -23.98 4.08 -31.27
N SER A 13 -25.23 3.81 -31.66
CA SER A 13 -26.41 4.32 -30.97
C SER A 13 -26.48 3.84 -29.52
N TYR A 14 -26.17 2.56 -29.28
CA TYR A 14 -26.08 2.01 -27.93
C TYR A 14 -24.98 2.68 -27.10
N LEU A 15 -23.79 2.85 -27.67
CA LEU A 15 -22.67 3.52 -27.00
C LEU A 15 -23.04 4.96 -26.60
N ASN A 16 -23.62 5.74 -27.51
CA ASN A 16 -24.03 7.12 -27.21
C ASN A 16 -25.03 7.18 -26.06
N LYS A 17 -26.03 6.29 -26.04
CA LYS A 17 -26.99 6.21 -24.91
C LYS A 17 -26.30 5.89 -23.58
N GLN A 18 -25.32 4.99 -23.59
CA GLN A 18 -24.55 4.66 -22.38
C GLN A 18 -23.70 5.85 -21.93
N LEU A 19 -23.10 6.60 -22.86
CA LEU A 19 -22.33 7.80 -22.54
C LEU A 19 -23.21 8.91 -21.95
N ASP A 20 -24.40 9.15 -22.50
CA ASP A 20 -25.35 10.13 -21.97
C ASP A 20 -25.80 9.75 -20.55
N SER A 21 -26.13 8.47 -20.33
CA SER A 21 -26.49 7.97 -19.00
C SER A 21 -25.34 8.08 -18.00
N LEU A 22 -24.11 7.78 -18.44
CA LEU A 22 -22.92 7.88 -17.61
C LEU A 22 -22.62 9.33 -17.24
N LEU A 23 -22.73 10.25 -18.20
CA LEU A 23 -22.52 11.69 -17.97
C LEU A 23 -23.46 12.22 -16.89
N ASN A 24 -24.75 11.84 -16.95
CA ASN A 24 -25.72 12.23 -15.93
C ASN A 24 -25.33 11.71 -14.53
N SER A 25 -24.96 10.43 -14.42
CA SER A 25 -24.51 9.84 -13.14
C SER A 25 -23.22 10.49 -12.62
N LEU A 26 -22.26 10.78 -13.50
CA LEU A 26 -21.03 11.47 -13.12
C LEU A 26 -21.31 12.87 -12.60
N GLN A 27 -22.17 13.64 -13.26
CA GLN A 27 -22.52 14.99 -12.83
C GLN A 27 -23.27 15.00 -11.50
N THR A 28 -24.19 14.07 -11.28
CA THR A 28 -25.03 14.05 -10.06
C THR A 28 -24.27 13.51 -8.85
N GLU A 29 -23.46 12.46 -9.01
CA GLU A 29 -22.83 11.76 -7.89
C GLU A 29 -21.35 12.10 -7.68
N LEU A 30 -20.60 12.30 -8.77
CA LEU A 30 -19.14 12.33 -8.72
C LEU A 30 -18.55 13.73 -8.90
N ILE A 31 -19.04 14.56 -9.80
CA ILE A 31 -18.41 15.84 -10.17
C ILE A 31 -19.20 17.04 -9.64
N ASN A 32 -20.31 16.83 -8.94
CA ASN A 32 -21.13 17.87 -8.32
C ASN A 32 -20.40 18.76 -7.29
N LYS A 33 -19.27 18.32 -6.74
CA LYS A 33 -18.42 19.05 -5.79
C LYS A 33 -16.95 18.66 -6.02
N SER A 34 -16.02 19.51 -5.56
CA SER A 34 -14.60 19.17 -5.61
C SER A 34 -14.30 17.93 -4.74
N LEU A 35 -13.24 17.21 -5.10
CA LEU A 35 -12.81 16.05 -4.31
C LEU A 35 -12.45 16.48 -2.87
N ASP A 36 -11.79 17.62 -2.71
CA ASP A 36 -11.40 18.15 -1.41
C ASP A 36 -12.62 18.45 -0.53
N ASP A 37 -13.67 19.05 -1.10
CA ASP A 37 -14.93 19.30 -0.37
C ASP A 37 -15.57 18.00 0.12
N LYS A 38 -15.51 16.94 -0.69
CA LYS A 38 -16.06 15.63 -0.33
C LYS A 38 -15.22 14.95 0.76
N LEU A 39 -13.90 15.04 0.67
CA LEU A 39 -13.00 14.47 1.68
C LEU A 39 -13.11 15.23 3.02
N MET A 40 -13.34 16.54 2.99
CA MET A 40 -13.61 17.32 4.19
C MET A 40 -14.92 16.91 4.87
N GLN A 41 -16.02 16.76 4.13
CA GLN A 41 -17.33 16.35 4.69
C GLN A 41 -17.26 15.01 5.42
N VAL A 42 -16.42 14.09 4.93
CA VAL A 42 -16.28 12.74 5.51
C VAL A 42 -15.43 12.72 6.78
N THR A 43 -14.56 13.71 6.97
CA THR A 43 -13.59 13.75 8.08
C THR A 43 -14.26 13.82 9.47
N THR A 44 -15.53 14.24 9.52
CA THR A 44 -16.32 14.35 10.77
C THR A 44 -16.97 13.03 11.23
N SER A 45 -16.84 11.93 10.46
CA SER A 45 -17.52 10.65 10.74
C SER A 45 -16.64 9.66 11.53
N ASN A 46 -17.28 8.78 12.33
CA ASN A 46 -16.60 7.74 13.13
C ASN A 46 -15.77 6.73 12.29
N ASN A 47 -15.96 6.70 10.96
CA ASN A 47 -15.18 5.92 9.99
C ASN A 47 -14.56 6.80 8.89
N ALA A 48 -14.20 8.04 9.24
CA ALA A 48 -13.68 9.03 8.31
C ALA A 48 -12.57 8.49 7.39
N THR A 49 -11.60 7.77 7.94
CA THR A 49 -10.45 7.27 7.17
C THR A 49 -10.85 6.23 6.12
N LEU A 50 -11.71 5.27 6.48
CA LEU A 50 -12.17 4.23 5.54
C LEU A 50 -13.07 4.82 4.45
N ASN A 51 -13.94 5.75 4.82
CA ASN A 51 -14.81 6.44 3.87
C ASN A 51 -14.00 7.32 2.89
N ARG A 52 -12.95 8.01 3.37
CA ARG A 52 -12.02 8.76 2.50
C ARG A 52 -11.29 7.84 1.53
N LEU A 53 -10.81 6.69 2.01
CA LEU A 53 -10.16 5.68 1.17
C LEU A 53 -11.09 5.18 0.05
N GLU A 54 -12.35 4.88 0.39
CA GLU A 54 -13.36 4.43 -0.57
C GLU A 54 -13.65 5.49 -1.64
N ILE A 55 -13.77 6.76 -1.25
CA ILE A 55 -13.94 7.86 -2.20
C ILE A 55 -12.74 7.93 -3.15
N CYS A 56 -11.51 7.95 -2.64
CA CYS A 56 -10.31 8.01 -3.48
C CYS A 56 -10.25 6.83 -4.48
N ASN A 57 -10.54 5.61 -4.01
CA ASN A 57 -10.58 4.42 -4.87
C ASN A 57 -11.69 4.50 -5.92
N LYS A 58 -12.88 5.02 -5.59
CA LYS A 58 -13.98 5.23 -6.55
C LYS A 58 -13.56 6.19 -7.66
N TYR A 59 -12.91 7.31 -7.32
CA TYR A 59 -12.43 8.27 -8.33
C TYR A 59 -11.36 7.66 -9.23
N ALA A 60 -10.37 6.98 -8.64
CA ALA A 60 -9.30 6.32 -9.41
C ALA A 60 -9.85 5.24 -10.35
N TYR A 61 -10.84 4.47 -9.90
CA TYR A 61 -11.54 3.46 -10.70
C TYR A 61 -12.25 4.07 -11.91
N VAL A 62 -13.06 5.11 -11.68
CA VAL A 62 -13.80 5.79 -12.75
C VAL A 62 -12.84 6.39 -13.76
N LEU A 63 -11.81 7.11 -13.30
CA LEU A 63 -10.84 7.76 -14.18
C LEU A 63 -10.09 6.74 -15.06
N SER A 64 -9.58 5.66 -14.45
CA SER A 64 -8.85 4.62 -15.18
C SER A 64 -9.75 3.89 -16.19
N SER A 65 -11.02 3.68 -15.84
CA SER A 65 -12.00 3.04 -16.73
C SER A 65 -12.35 3.94 -17.93
N LEU A 66 -12.55 5.24 -17.70
CA LEU A 66 -12.79 6.21 -18.77
C LEU A 66 -11.59 6.32 -19.72
N LEU A 67 -10.37 6.35 -19.17
CA LEU A 67 -9.16 6.40 -19.98
C LEU A 67 -9.00 5.13 -20.83
N PHE A 68 -9.33 3.96 -20.28
CA PHE A 68 -9.35 2.72 -21.04
C PHE A 68 -10.32 2.75 -22.22
N VAL A 69 -11.56 3.22 -22.00
CA VAL A 69 -12.56 3.37 -23.07
C VAL A 69 -12.06 4.35 -24.14
N TYR A 70 -11.49 5.48 -23.74
CA TYR A 70 -10.91 6.46 -24.65
C TYR A 70 -9.79 5.84 -25.52
N MET A 71 -8.88 5.08 -24.92
CA MET A 71 -7.82 4.38 -25.66
C MET A 71 -8.36 3.34 -26.65
N LYS A 72 -9.45 2.64 -26.28
CA LYS A 72 -10.14 1.69 -27.16
C LYS A 72 -10.78 2.38 -28.37
N LEU A 73 -11.43 3.52 -28.17
CA LEU A 73 -12.05 4.29 -29.25
C LEU A 73 -11.01 4.88 -30.22
N ASN A 74 -9.84 5.29 -29.70
CA ASN A 74 -8.73 5.75 -30.53
C ASN A 74 -7.92 4.62 -31.17
N ASN A 75 -8.34 3.37 -31.01
CA ASN A 75 -7.66 2.20 -31.56
C ASN A 75 -6.16 2.13 -31.18
N THR A 76 -5.86 2.45 -29.92
CA THR A 76 -4.48 2.39 -29.42
C THR A 76 -4.00 0.94 -29.40
N LYS A 77 -2.83 0.68 -30.00
CA LYS A 77 -2.28 -0.68 -30.14
C LYS A 77 -1.82 -1.28 -28.82
N ASP A 78 -1.09 -0.50 -28.02
CA ASP A 78 -0.61 -0.94 -26.71
C ASP A 78 -1.55 -0.45 -25.59
N LEU A 79 -2.20 -1.41 -24.93
CA LEU A 79 -3.06 -1.17 -23.78
C LEU A 79 -2.40 -1.60 -22.46
N SER A 80 -1.18 -2.11 -22.50
CA SER A 80 -0.46 -2.59 -21.31
C SER A 80 -0.33 -1.52 -20.22
N PRO A 81 -0.06 -0.24 -20.53
CA PRO A 81 0.04 0.80 -19.50
C PRO A 81 -1.28 1.00 -18.74
N ILE A 82 -2.41 1.07 -19.45
CA ILE A 82 -3.70 1.31 -18.80
C ILE A 82 -4.20 0.07 -18.04
N LEU A 83 -3.91 -1.14 -18.54
CA LEU A 83 -4.23 -2.38 -17.84
C LEU A 83 -3.46 -2.53 -16.53
N LYS A 84 -2.22 -2.03 -16.47
CA LYS A 84 -1.44 -1.96 -15.22
C LYS A 84 -2.10 -1.02 -14.21
N GLU A 85 -2.57 0.15 -14.64
CA GLU A 85 -3.29 1.07 -13.74
C GLU A 85 -4.62 0.48 -13.25
N ILE A 86 -5.38 -0.20 -14.11
CA ILE A 86 -6.59 -0.93 -13.68
C ILE A 86 -6.25 -1.99 -12.62
N SER A 87 -5.17 -2.74 -12.82
CA SER A 87 -4.72 -3.76 -11.86
C SER A 87 -4.26 -3.14 -10.53
N ARG A 88 -3.65 -1.96 -10.60
CA ARG A 88 -3.24 -1.19 -9.42
C ARG A 88 -4.46 -0.70 -8.62
N VAL A 89 -5.47 -0.15 -9.30
CA VAL A 89 -6.74 0.25 -8.65
C VAL A 89 -7.42 -0.94 -8.01
N ARG A 90 -7.49 -2.09 -8.70
CA ARG A 90 -8.04 -3.32 -8.13
C ARG A 90 -7.32 -3.73 -6.85
N SER A 91 -5.99 -3.66 -6.83
CA SER A 91 -5.19 -3.99 -5.64
C SER A 91 -5.55 -3.07 -4.46
N TYR A 92 -5.72 -1.77 -4.69
CA TYR A 92 -6.15 -0.83 -3.65
C TYR A 92 -7.57 -1.08 -3.16
N MET A 93 -8.48 -1.52 -4.03
CA MET A 93 -9.83 -1.91 -3.64
C MET A 93 -9.83 -3.21 -2.82
N ASP A 94 -9.02 -4.20 -3.21
CA ASP A 94 -8.88 -5.46 -2.48
C ASP A 94 -8.28 -5.22 -1.08
N GLU A 95 -7.30 -4.33 -0.96
CA GLU A 95 -6.75 -3.91 0.34
C GLU A 95 -7.79 -3.16 1.19
N ALA A 96 -8.55 -2.24 0.59
CA ALA A 96 -9.62 -1.53 1.30
C ALA A 96 -10.71 -2.49 1.82
N ASN A 97 -11.09 -3.50 1.04
CA ASN A 97 -12.06 -4.52 1.45
C ASN A 97 -11.55 -5.35 2.64
N LYS A 98 -10.28 -5.78 2.61
CA LYS A 98 -9.67 -6.48 3.76
C LYS A 98 -9.72 -5.64 5.03
N LEU A 99 -9.50 -4.32 4.94
CA LEU A 99 -9.59 -3.42 6.08
C LEU A 99 -11.02 -3.27 6.60
N LYS A 100 -12.01 -3.21 5.70
CA LYS A 100 -13.45 -3.21 6.06
C LYS A 100 -13.82 -4.50 6.79
N ASP A 101 -13.37 -5.65 6.29
CA ASP A 101 -13.64 -6.95 6.91
C ASP A 101 -13.05 -7.00 8.33
N LEU A 102 -11.78 -6.60 8.50
CA LEU A 102 -11.13 -6.54 9.81
C LEU A 102 -11.84 -5.60 10.80
N ALA A 103 -12.34 -4.46 10.34
CA ALA A 103 -13.09 -3.51 11.17
C ALA A 103 -14.46 -4.04 11.61
N ASN A 104 -15.06 -4.96 10.84
CA ASN A 104 -16.37 -5.55 11.09
C ASN A 104 -16.32 -6.87 11.86
N ILE A 105 -15.14 -7.42 12.17
CA ILE A 105 -15.03 -8.58 13.05
C ILE A 105 -15.45 -8.14 14.47
N PRO A 106 -16.57 -8.64 15.02
CA PRO A 106 -16.88 -8.38 16.42
C PRO A 106 -15.72 -8.92 17.26
N LYS A 107 -15.26 -8.14 18.23
CA LYS A 107 -14.23 -8.54 19.21
C LYS A 107 -14.73 -9.72 20.06
N GLN A 108 -14.86 -10.91 19.47
CA GLN A 108 -15.27 -12.14 20.14
C GLN A 108 -14.10 -12.79 20.92
N ASN A 109 -13.01 -12.05 21.15
CA ASN A 109 -11.80 -12.57 21.76
C ASN A 109 -11.36 -11.82 23.04
N ASP A 110 -12.22 -10.98 23.60
CA ASP A 110 -11.97 -10.36 24.92
C ASP A 110 -12.35 -11.28 26.10
N GLU A 111 -12.91 -12.48 25.87
CA GLU A 111 -13.23 -13.45 26.94
C GLU A 111 -12.14 -14.49 27.23
N LYS A 112 -11.05 -14.57 26.44
CA LYS A 112 -9.95 -15.53 26.66
C LYS A 112 -8.65 -14.91 27.18
N LYS A 113 -8.72 -13.80 27.90
CA LYS A 113 -7.58 -13.20 28.62
C LYS A 113 -7.87 -12.90 30.10
N LYS A 114 -8.69 -13.72 30.78
CA LYS A 114 -8.87 -13.69 32.24
C LYS A 114 -8.43 -14.98 32.94
N SER A 115 -7.43 -15.69 32.43
CA SER A 115 -6.86 -16.87 33.11
C SER A 115 -5.32 -16.93 33.06
N PHE A 116 -4.64 -15.79 33.02
CA PHE A 116 -3.18 -15.70 33.16
C PHE A 116 -2.78 -14.72 34.27
N ASN A 117 -3.49 -14.79 35.41
CA ASN A 117 -3.01 -14.24 36.68
C ASN A 117 -2.55 -15.39 37.58
N HIS A 118 -1.67 -16.26 37.08
CA HIS A 118 -0.75 -16.93 37.98
C HIS A 118 0.34 -15.90 38.32
N SER A 119 0.09 -15.17 39.41
CA SER A 119 1.12 -14.42 40.12
C SER A 119 2.32 -15.34 40.30
N SER A 120 3.36 -15.14 39.50
CA SER A 120 4.63 -15.87 39.60
C SER A 120 5.54 -15.26 40.67
N ILE A 121 4.95 -14.55 41.64
CA ILE A 121 5.65 -14.10 42.83
C ILE A 121 5.49 -15.20 43.87
N SER A 122 6.44 -16.13 43.86
CA SER A 122 6.57 -17.15 44.89
C SER A 122 6.79 -16.48 46.25
N GLU A 123 5.87 -16.66 47.19
CA GLU A 123 6.03 -16.31 48.62
C GLU A 123 7.27 -16.97 49.27
N GLN A 124 7.89 -17.95 48.58
CA GLN A 124 9.14 -18.59 48.99
C GLN A 124 10.37 -17.67 48.95
N ASN A 125 10.35 -16.55 48.21
CA ASN A 125 11.49 -15.62 48.16
C ASN A 125 11.44 -14.50 49.21
N PHE A 126 10.32 -14.35 49.94
CA PHE A 126 10.17 -13.29 50.96
C PHE A 126 10.37 -13.77 52.40
N THR A 127 10.49 -15.07 52.64
CA THR A 127 10.58 -15.64 54.00
C THR A 127 12.00 -15.93 54.48
N LYS A 128 13.03 -15.66 53.66
CA LYS A 128 14.44 -15.92 54.04
C LYS A 128 15.38 -14.76 53.67
N GLY A 129 15.29 -13.70 54.45
CA GLY A 129 16.48 -13.00 54.94
C GLY A 129 17.12 -11.91 54.06
N LYS A 130 17.25 -10.73 54.70
CA LYS A 130 18.28 -9.68 54.54
C LYS A 130 18.01 -8.56 53.51
N HIS A 131 17.46 -7.47 54.04
CA HIS A 131 17.74 -6.03 53.76
C HIS A 131 17.62 -5.53 52.30
N THR A 132 16.86 -4.46 52.02
CA THR A 132 17.14 -3.09 52.46
C THR A 132 15.88 -2.35 52.93
N ARG A 133 15.89 -1.91 54.20
CA ARG A 133 14.98 -0.86 54.68
C ARG A 133 15.42 0.46 54.06
N PHE A 134 14.54 1.11 53.33
CA PHE A 134 14.72 2.49 52.91
C PHE A 134 14.44 3.37 54.15
N ASN A 135 15.48 3.99 54.71
CA ASN A 135 15.28 4.98 55.77
C ASN A 135 14.65 6.22 55.14
N GLN A 136 13.44 6.54 55.57
CA GLN A 136 12.87 7.88 55.45
C GLN A 136 13.64 8.81 56.37
N THR A 137 14.45 9.69 55.78
CA THR A 137 14.83 10.95 56.42
C THR A 137 14.06 12.06 55.72
N ASN A 138 13.08 12.61 56.44
CA ASN A 138 12.56 13.94 56.18
C ASN A 138 13.70 14.93 56.50
N GLU A 139 14.25 15.59 55.49
CA GLU A 139 14.81 16.92 55.66
C GLU A 139 14.40 17.81 54.49
N GLU A 140 14.02 19.02 54.86
CA GLU A 140 13.40 20.06 54.05
C GLU A 140 14.45 20.74 53.15
N GLY A 141 14.02 21.09 51.93
CA GLY A 141 14.46 22.28 51.19
C GLY A 141 15.93 22.40 50.77
N SER A 142 16.21 22.22 49.48
CA SER A 142 16.74 23.31 48.63
C SER A 142 16.94 22.91 47.17
N SER A 143 16.45 23.79 46.30
CA SER A 143 16.85 24.07 44.91
C SER A 143 17.83 23.13 44.20
N LEU A 144 17.38 22.47 43.14
CA LEU A 144 18.19 22.17 41.96
C LEU A 144 17.31 22.19 40.71
N LYS A 145 17.10 23.43 40.22
CA LYS A 145 16.88 23.68 38.80
C LYS A 145 18.18 23.36 38.05
N ASP A 146 18.02 23.06 36.77
CA ASP A 146 19.04 23.03 35.73
C ASP A 146 19.96 21.80 35.75
N ASN A 147 19.67 20.83 34.85
CA ASN A 147 20.66 20.03 34.10
C ASN A 147 20.02 18.91 33.22
N ILE A 148 18.92 19.18 32.52
CA ILE A 148 18.40 18.27 31.47
C ILE A 148 18.05 19.08 30.21
N LEU A 149 18.97 19.94 29.76
CA LEU A 149 18.77 20.69 28.51
C LEU A 149 20.07 20.93 27.72
N GLU A 150 21.01 19.98 27.79
CA GLU A 150 22.31 20.10 27.10
C GLU A 150 22.69 18.82 26.33
N LYS A 151 21.78 18.33 25.47
CA LYS A 151 22.11 17.29 24.48
C LYS A 151 21.56 17.53 23.08
N LEU A 152 21.22 18.78 22.77
CA LEU A 152 20.87 19.22 21.41
C LEU A 152 21.82 20.35 20.98
N HIS A 153 22.61 20.03 19.95
CA HIS A 153 23.41 20.91 19.07
C HIS A 153 24.94 21.00 19.31
N LYS A 154 25.67 20.55 18.27
CA LYS A 154 27.09 20.72 17.86
C LYS A 154 27.72 19.33 17.67
N LYS A 155 28.01 18.81 16.48
CA LYS A 155 28.77 19.32 15.32
C LYS A 155 28.41 18.43 14.11
N THR A 156 27.85 18.91 13.00
CA THR A 156 28.56 19.42 11.80
C THR A 156 30.00 18.93 11.61
N VAL A 157 30.24 18.16 10.54
CA VAL A 157 31.15 18.45 9.41
C VAL A 157 31.59 17.13 8.74
N SER A 158 31.29 17.03 7.44
CA SER A 158 31.75 16.02 6.48
C SER A 158 33.27 16.04 6.29
N PRO A 159 33.87 14.95 5.77
CA PRO A 159 34.48 15.15 4.46
C PRO A 159 34.18 14.05 3.44
N ARG A 160 33.86 14.54 2.25
CA ARG A 160 33.92 13.91 0.93
C ARG A 160 35.33 13.39 0.66
N ASN A 161 35.47 12.14 0.22
CA ASN A 161 36.63 11.76 -0.58
C ASN A 161 36.25 10.82 -1.73
N THR A 162 36.49 11.33 -2.93
CA THR A 162 36.35 10.75 -4.25
C THR A 162 37.64 10.06 -4.66
N LYS A 163 37.55 8.87 -5.27
CA LYS A 163 38.45 8.31 -6.32
C LYS A 163 37.98 6.87 -6.60
N SER A 164 37.21 6.59 -7.65
CA SER A 164 37.55 6.52 -9.09
C SER A 164 38.25 5.22 -9.52
N LEU A 165 37.58 4.51 -10.43
CA LEU A 165 38.07 3.61 -11.49
C LEU A 165 38.82 2.32 -11.09
N SER A 166 38.25 1.17 -11.49
CA SER A 166 38.78 0.45 -12.67
C SER A 166 37.94 -0.78 -13.05
N SER A 167 37.88 -0.97 -14.37
CA SER A 167 37.29 -2.04 -15.16
C SER A 167 38.18 -3.28 -15.25
N SER A 168 37.59 -4.49 -15.30
CA SER A 168 38.13 -5.71 -15.95
C SER A 168 37.00 -6.76 -15.92
N THR A 169 36.33 -7.24 -16.98
CA THR A 169 36.72 -7.97 -18.22
C THR A 169 37.65 -9.18 -18.05
N ASN A 170 37.15 -10.33 -18.55
CA ASN A 170 37.81 -11.57 -19.02
C ASN A 170 38.62 -12.39 -17.99
N SER A 171 38.73 -13.73 -18.01
CA SER A 171 38.53 -14.80 -19.01
C SER A 171 38.66 -16.14 -18.25
N LYS A 172 37.85 -17.19 -18.51
CA LYS A 172 38.10 -18.30 -19.46
C LYS A 172 39.28 -19.25 -19.10
N LYS A 173 38.96 -20.56 -18.91
CA LYS A 173 39.61 -21.82 -19.39
C LYS A 173 39.76 -22.91 -18.29
N PRO A 174 40.02 -24.21 -18.61
CA PRO A 174 39.51 -25.04 -19.73
C PRO A 174 39.14 -26.50 -19.33
N GLY A 175 38.34 -27.18 -20.18
CA GLY A 175 38.63 -28.54 -20.66
C GLY A 175 38.14 -29.79 -19.90
N LYS A 176 37.13 -30.49 -20.46
CA LYS A 176 37.28 -31.90 -20.86
C LYS A 176 36.26 -32.29 -21.95
N VAL A 177 36.78 -32.96 -22.98
CA VAL A 177 36.13 -33.41 -24.21
C VAL A 177 35.88 -34.92 -24.11
N ASP A 178 34.71 -35.39 -24.58
CA ASP A 178 34.55 -36.64 -25.35
C ASP A 178 33.12 -36.66 -25.93
N LYS A 179 32.86 -36.47 -27.24
CA LYS A 179 33.15 -37.25 -28.47
C LYS A 179 32.12 -38.36 -28.74
N LYS A 180 31.31 -38.13 -29.80
CA LYS A 180 30.60 -39.04 -30.74
C LYS A 180 29.13 -38.64 -30.92
N ARG A 181 28.48 -38.70 -32.09
CA ARG A 181 28.85 -38.84 -33.51
C ARG A 181 27.54 -38.60 -34.29
N ASN A 182 27.57 -37.76 -35.32
CA ASN A 182 26.46 -37.55 -36.27
C ASN A 182 26.13 -38.82 -37.07
N THR A 183 24.85 -39.05 -37.37
CA THR A 183 24.40 -39.60 -38.65
C THR A 183 23.02 -39.07 -39.04
N VAL A 184 22.99 -38.12 -39.98
CA VAL A 184 21.88 -37.94 -40.93
C VAL A 184 22.26 -38.72 -42.18
N LYS A 185 21.40 -39.63 -42.64
CA LYS A 185 21.43 -40.15 -44.02
C LYS A 185 20.12 -39.77 -44.71
N LYS A 186 20.24 -38.97 -45.76
CA LYS A 186 19.27 -38.87 -46.86
C LYS A 186 19.40 -40.12 -47.76
N GLY A 187 18.29 -40.51 -48.37
CA GLY A 187 18.26 -41.19 -49.68
C GLY A 187 17.51 -42.51 -49.69
N LYS A 188 16.24 -42.49 -50.14
CA LYS A 188 15.85 -42.78 -51.52
C LYS A 188 14.43 -42.27 -51.76
#